data_AF-A0A3E0N904-F1
#
_entry.id   AF-A0A3E0N904-F1
#
_cell.length_a   1.000
_cell.length_b   1.000
_cell.length_c   1.000
_cell.angle_alpha   90.00
_cell.angle_beta   90.00
_cell.angle_gamma   90.00
#
_symmetry.space_group_name_H-M   'P 1'
#
loop_
_entity.id
_entity.type
_entity.pdbx_description
1 polymer ?
#
loop_
_entity_poly.entity_id
_entity_poly.type
_entity_poly.pdbx_seq_one_letter_code
_entity_poly.pdbx_strand_id
1 'polypeptide(L)' 'MAKIEKGRLDGVWGMRTRTAEELRAWAEDLEAQIRDPKNTDDPKWLQRWADRMRRLADKKEKSLEHKERQR' A
#
# COMPACT_ATOMS: atom_id res chain seq x y z
N MET A 1 1.80 -4.26 -18.86
CA MET A 1 2.58 -4.19 -17.61
C MET A 1 3.00 -2.73 -17.42
N ALA A 2 2.19 -1.93 -16.71
CA ALA A 2 2.51 -0.53 -16.47
C ALA A 2 3.73 -0.47 -15.54
N LYS A 3 4.85 0.08 -16.03
CA LYS A 3 5.99 0.43 -15.19
C LYS A 3 5.49 1.43 -14.16
N ILE A 4 5.53 1.05 -12.89
CA ILE A 4 5.30 1.96 -11.78
C ILE A 4 6.41 3.01 -11.87
N GLU A 5 6.07 4.21 -12.37
CA GLU A 5 7.03 5.30 -12.50
C GLU A 5 7.57 5.67 -11.12
N LYS A 6 8.86 5.38 -10.94
CA LYS A 6 9.67 5.55 -9.74
C LYS A 6 9.93 7.05 -9.45
N GLY A 7 8.88 7.88 -9.43
CA GLY A 7 9.04 9.35 -9.38
C GLY A 7 7.91 10.18 -8.78
N ARG A 8 6.66 9.70 -8.64
CA ARG A 8 5.55 10.54 -8.14
C ARG A 8 4.51 9.77 -7.31
N LEU A 9 4.97 9.09 -6.27
CA LEU A 9 4.11 8.95 -5.09
C LEU A 9 4.20 10.25 -4.31
N ASP A 10 3.54 11.29 -4.86
CA ASP A 10 3.39 12.61 -4.27
C ASP A 10 2.67 12.50 -2.92
N GLY A 11 3.47 12.20 -1.90
CA GLY A 11 3.10 12.25 -0.49
C GLY A 11 1.86 11.45 -0.08
N VAL A 12 1.43 11.75 1.15
CA VAL A 12 0.22 11.22 1.80
C VAL A 12 -1.05 11.44 0.95
N TRP A 13 -1.00 12.32 -0.06
CA TRP A 13 -2.11 12.65 -0.94
C TRP A 13 -2.45 11.55 -1.95
N GLY A 14 -1.46 10.93 -2.60
CA GLY A 14 -1.71 9.82 -3.53
C GLY A 14 -2.29 8.56 -2.85
N MET A 15 -2.07 8.40 -1.55
CA MET A 15 -2.62 7.30 -0.75
C MET A 15 -4.03 7.57 -0.23
N ARG A 16 -4.46 8.84 -0.20
CA ARG A 16 -5.77 9.22 0.34
C ARG A 16 -6.92 8.82 -0.60
N THR A 17 -6.67 8.84 -1.90
CA THR A 17 -7.61 8.46 -2.96
C THR A 17 -7.73 6.95 -3.17
N ARG A 18 -6.75 6.16 -2.74
CA ARG A 18 -6.78 4.69 -2.87
C ARG A 18 -7.76 4.03 -1.91
N THR A 19 -8.46 3.00 -2.36
CA THR A 19 -9.31 2.15 -1.52
C THR A 19 -8.48 1.28 -0.58
N ALA A 20 -9.11 0.65 0.41
CA ALA A 20 -8.41 -0.30 1.29
C ALA A 20 -7.86 -1.50 0.50
N GLU A 21 -8.60 -1.98 -0.49
CA GLU A 21 -8.19 -3.08 -1.37
C GLU A 21 -6.95 -2.71 -2.21
N GLU A 22 -6.92 -1.51 -2.79
CA GLU A 22 -5.76 -1.05 -3.56
C GLU A 22 -4.50 -0.91 -2.68
N LEU A 23 -4.66 -0.49 -1.43
CA LEU A 23 -3.55 -0.43 -0.47
C LEU A 23 -3.06 -1.84 -0.08
N ARG A 24 -3.96 -2.82 0.02
CA ARG A 24 -3.57 -4.23 0.26
C ARG A 24 -2.83 -4.82 -0.92
N ALA A 25 -3.36 -4.66 -2.14
CA ALA A 25 -2.71 -5.11 -3.36
C ALA A 25 -1.31 -4.53 -3.50
N TRP A 26 -1.13 -3.25 -3.17
CA TRP A 26 0.17 -2.63 -3.20
C TRP A 26 1.13 -3.15 -2.11
N ALA A 27 0.62 -3.46 -0.91
CA ALA A 27 1.43 -4.13 0.11
C ALA A 27 1.92 -5.50 -0.37
N GLU A 28 1.07 -6.26 -1.06
CA GLU A 28 1.41 -7.57 -1.64
C GLU A 28 2.45 -7.44 -2.75
N ASP A 29 2.33 -6.45 -3.64
CA ASP A 29 3.32 -6.17 -4.68
C ASP A 29 4.70 -5.81 -4.10
N LEU A 30 4.73 -5.09 -2.98
CA LEU A 30 5.97 -4.77 -2.27
C LEU A 30 6.59 -6.02 -1.63
N GLU A 31 5.78 -6.91 -1.08
CA GLU A 31 6.26 -8.19 -0.53
C GLU A 31 6.72 -9.16 -1.62
N ALA A 32 6.07 -9.18 -2.77
CA ALA A 32 6.51 -9.95 -3.93
C ALA A 32 7.87 -9.46 -4.43
N GLN A 33 8.07 -8.14 -4.44
CA GLN A 33 9.36 -7.51 -4.77
C GLN A 33 10.48 -7.88 -3.79
N ILE A 34 10.19 -8.14 -2.51
CA ILE A 34 11.20 -8.63 -1.56
C ILE A 34 11.68 -10.03 -1.91
N ARG A 35 10.78 -10.87 -2.46
CA ARG A 35 11.08 -12.25 -2.82
C ARG A 35 11.72 -12.38 -4.20
N ASP A 36 11.75 -11.31 -5.00
CA ASP A 36 12.38 -11.31 -6.31
C ASP A 36 13.91 -11.21 -6.17
N PRO A 37 14.67 -12.26 -6.56
CA PRO A 37 16.13 -12.23 -6.49
C PRO A 37 16.78 -11.22 -7.44
N LYS A 38 16.02 -10.63 -8.38
CA LYS A 38 16.50 -9.57 -9.29
C LYS A 38 16.25 -8.17 -8.76
N ASN A 39 15.55 -8.04 -7.64
CA ASN A 39 15.26 -6.73 -7.08
C ASN A 39 16.49 -6.16 -6.37
N THR A 40 16.80 -4.90 -6.68
CA THR A 40 17.93 -4.16 -6.12
C THR A 40 17.51 -3.21 -4.99
N ASP A 41 16.20 -3.03 -4.77
CA ASP A 41 15.68 -2.18 -3.71
C ASP A 41 15.87 -2.83 -2.33
N ASP A 42 16.03 -2.02 -1.28
CA ASP A 42 16.32 -2.51 0.07
C ASP A 42 15.12 -3.31 0.64
N PRO A 43 15.31 -4.60 1.02
CA PRO A 43 14.23 -5.45 1.52
C PRO A 43 13.54 -4.90 2.78
N LYS A 44 14.29 -4.25 3.68
CA LYS A 44 13.72 -3.65 4.91
C LYS A 44 12.91 -2.41 4.57
N TRP A 45 13.34 -1.62 3.60
CA TRP A 45 12.57 -0.48 3.10
C TRP A 45 11.25 -0.94 2.49
N LEU A 46 11.29 -1.94 1.60
CA LEU A 46 10.08 -2.54 1.01
C LEU A 46 9.13 -3.09 2.08
N GLN A 47 9.65 -3.81 3.08
CA GLN A 47 8.84 -4.34 4.18
C GLN A 47 8.16 -3.22 4.98
N ARG A 48 8.90 -2.17 5.34
CA ARG A 48 8.33 -1.01 6.07
C ARG A 48 7.23 -0.33 5.28
N TRP A 49 7.37 -0.26 3.96
CA TRP A 49 6.34 0.30 3.08
C TRP A 49 5.12 -0.61 2.98
N ALA A 50 5.30 -1.92 2.85
CA ALA A 50 4.21 -2.90 2.85
C ALA A 50 3.41 -2.82 4.17
N ASP A 51 4.11 -2.80 5.30
CA ASP A 51 3.49 -2.67 6.63
C ASP A 51 2.71 -1.35 6.76
N ARG A 52 3.25 -0.26 6.21
CA ARG A 52 2.58 1.04 6.21
C ARG A 52 1.29 0.99 5.38
N MET A 53 1.30 0.36 4.21
CA MET A 53 0.11 0.23 3.37
C MET A 53 -0.96 -0.63 4.04
N ARG A 54 -0.59 -1.75 4.67
CA ARG A 54 -1.53 -2.57 5.45
C ARG A 54 -2.21 -1.79 6.57
N ARG A 55 -1.43 -1.06 7.37
CA ARG A 55 -1.99 -0.22 8.46
C ARG A 55 -2.94 0.86 7.94
N LEU A 56 -2.69 1.41 6.75
CA LEU A 56 -3.58 2.39 6.13
C LEU A 56 -4.87 1.72 5.61
N ALA A 57 -4.77 0.55 5.01
CA ALA A 57 -5.93 -0.24 4.57
C ALA A 57 -6.84 -0.57 5.75
N ASP A 58 -6.27 -1.10 6.85
CA ASP A 58 -7.03 -1.47 8.05
C ASP A 58 -7.74 -0.26 8.69
N LYS A 59 -7.07 0.91 8.71
CA LYS A 59 -7.70 2.15 9.19
C LYS A 59 -8.86 2.59 8.29
N LYS A 60 -8.75 2.40 6.98
CA LYS A 60 -9.82 2.72 6.03
C LYS A 60 -11.00 1.77 6.18
N GLU A 61 -10.77 0.46 6.27
CA GLU A 61 -11.83 -0.52 6.54
C GLU A 61 -12.57 -0.20 7.83
N LYS A 62 -11.85 0.00 8.94
CA LYS A 62 -12.48 0.37 10.22
C LYS A 62 -13.28 1.67 10.12
N SER A 63 -12.80 2.65 9.35
CA SER A 63 -13.54 3.89 9.13
C SER A 63 -14.80 3.69 8.26
N LEU A 64 -14.78 2.76 7.31
CA LEU A 64 -15.93 2.41 6.48
C LEU A 64 -16.97 1.64 7.31
N GLU A 65 -16.55 0.61 8.04
CA GLU A 65 -17.40 -0.14 8.97
C GLU A 65 -18.08 0.78 9.99
N HIS A 66 -17.35 1.76 10.54
CA HIS A 66 -17.95 2.73 11.47
C HIS A 66 -19.02 3.59 10.81
N LYS A 67 -18.82 4.01 9.56
CA LYS A 67 -19.82 4.78 8.80
C LYS A 67 -21.05 3.94 8.45
N GLU A 68 -20.85 2.66 8.13
CA GLU A 68 -21.94 1.73 7.84
C GLU A 68 -22.80 1.44 9.08
N ARG A 69 -22.19 1.31 10.26
CA ARG A 69 -22.91 1.10 11.52
C ARG A 69 -23.72 2.31 12.00
N GLN A 70 -23.36 3.52 11.55
CA GLN A 70 -24.03 4.78 11.91
C GLN A 70 -25.13 5.17 10.92
N ARG A 71 -25.38 4.34 9.90
CA ARG A 71 -26.39 4.54 8.87
C ARG A 71 -27.61 3.66 9.13
#